data_AF-A0A919E9H1-F1
#
_entry.id   AF-A0A919E9H1-F1
#
_cell.length_a   1.000
_cell.length_b   1.000
_cell.length_c   1.000
_cell.angle_alpha   90.00
_cell.angle_beta   90.00
_cell.angle_gamma   90.00
#
_symmetry.space_group_name_H-M   'P 1'
#
loop_
_entity.id
_entity.type
_entity.pdbx_description
1 polymer ?
#
loop_
_entity_poly.entity_id
_entity_poly.type
_entity_poly.pdbx_seq_one_letter_code
_entity_poly.pdbx_strand_id
1 'polypeptide(L)'
;MGTEKTSSRAALPPFEQAEPLGPQDAAFVRDLIEVLDRHGNLDRFGLCLLHDHFPVAADEILTETTDHEARTLHTRVEKKSRTRHNKPSQWRFLPDVHHSRRDEYAGDPYEVILVCDPYSGCPPRG
;
A
#
# COMPACT_ATOMS: atom_id res chain seq x y z
N MET A 1 -21.66 -16.04 17.67
CA MET A 1 -21.78 -15.91 16.20
C MET A 1 -21.68 -14.43 15.91
N GLY A 2 -20.45 -13.94 15.74
CA GLY A 2 -20.20 -12.51 15.49
C GLY A 2 -20.45 -12.23 14.03
N THR A 3 -21.28 -11.24 13.72
CA THR A 3 -21.46 -10.75 12.36
C THR A 3 -20.15 -10.10 11.92
N GLU A 4 -19.39 -10.78 11.05
CA GLU A 4 -18.33 -10.13 10.29
C GLU A 4 -18.97 -8.99 9.51
N LYS A 5 -18.70 -7.75 9.92
CA LYS A 5 -19.00 -6.59 9.08
C LYS A 5 -18.09 -6.72 7.87
N THR A 6 -18.62 -7.21 6.76
CA THR A 6 -18.03 -7.02 5.45
C THR A 6 -18.05 -5.52 5.17
N SER A 7 -17.00 -4.82 5.60
CA SER A 7 -16.74 -3.45 5.20
C SER A 7 -16.44 -3.48 3.71
N SER A 8 -17.40 -3.08 2.88
CA SER A 8 -17.15 -2.87 1.46
C SER A 8 -16.16 -1.72 1.32
N ARG A 9 -14.99 -2.00 0.74
CA ARG A 9 -13.95 -1.02 0.42
C ARG A 9 -14.55 0.15 -0.36
N ALA A 10 -14.53 1.36 0.19
CA ALA A 10 -14.82 2.55 -0.59
C ALA A 10 -13.72 2.69 -1.66
N ALA A 11 -14.12 2.65 -2.93
CA ALA A 11 -13.22 2.80 -4.07
C ALA A 11 -12.47 4.14 -3.98
N LEU A 12 -11.20 4.14 -4.36
CA LEU A 12 -10.41 5.35 -4.54
C LEU A 12 -10.76 5.97 -5.90
N PRO A 13 -10.55 7.28 -6.08
CA PRO A 13 -10.68 7.87 -7.40
C PRO A 13 -9.71 7.21 -8.40
N PRO A 14 -10.04 7.17 -9.70
CA PRO A 14 -9.05 6.85 -10.72
C PRO A 14 -7.94 7.91 -10.74
N PHE A 15 -6.77 7.57 -11.27
CA PHE A 15 -5.60 8.44 -11.23
C PHE A 15 -5.86 9.83 -11.83
N GLU A 16 -6.62 9.90 -12.93
CA GLU A 16 -6.94 11.14 -13.64
C GLU A 16 -7.81 12.10 -12.82
N GLN A 17 -8.45 11.60 -11.75
CA GLN A 17 -9.32 12.37 -10.86
C GLN A 17 -8.71 12.56 -9.47
N ALA A 18 -7.62 11.86 -9.15
CA ALA A 18 -6.93 12.02 -7.89
C ALA A 18 -6.24 13.39 -7.85
N GLU A 19 -6.53 14.18 -6.81
CA GLU A 19 -5.90 15.49 -6.64
C GLU A 19 -4.41 15.30 -6.31
N PRO A 20 -3.49 15.90 -7.11
CA PRO A 20 -2.06 15.75 -6.84
C PRO A 20 -1.65 16.55 -5.60
N LEU A 21 -0.55 16.15 -4.98
CA LEU A 21 0.08 16.92 -3.91
C LEU A 21 0.36 18.35 -4.39
N GLY A 22 -0.13 19.36 -3.66
CA GLY A 22 -0.06 20.76 -4.05
C GLY A 22 0.32 21.73 -2.92
N PRO A 23 0.39 23.04 -3.20
CA PRO A 23 0.76 24.05 -2.21
C PRO A 23 -0.14 24.08 -0.95
N GLN A 24 -1.41 23.67 -1.08
CA GLN A 24 -2.36 23.54 0.01
C GLN A 24 -1.92 22.51 1.06
N ASP A 25 -1.12 21.51 0.66
CA ASP A 25 -0.65 20.43 1.53
C ASP A 25 0.67 20.75 2.25
N ALA A 26 1.18 21.98 2.12
CA ALA A 26 2.49 22.35 2.64
C ALA A 26 2.64 22.12 4.17
N ALA A 27 1.56 22.32 4.94
CA ALA A 27 1.57 22.00 6.36
C ALA A 27 1.66 20.50 6.61
N PHE A 28 0.83 19.71 5.93
CA PHE A 28 0.85 18.25 5.98
C PHE A 28 2.22 17.66 5.64
N VAL A 29 2.86 18.15 4.56
CA VAL A 29 4.18 17.66 4.12
C VAL A 29 5.26 17.94 5.17
N ARG A 30 5.27 19.13 5.77
CA ARG A 30 6.23 19.44 6.85
C ARG A 30 6.05 18.50 8.04
N ASP A 31 4.80 18.32 8.47
CA ASP A 31 4.49 17.51 9.64
C ASP A 31 4.89 16.04 9.41
N LEU A 32 4.69 15.53 8.19
CA LEU A 32 5.14 14.18 7.82
C LEU A 32 6.67 14.04 7.84
N ILE A 33 7.40 15.00 7.26
CA ILE A 33 8.87 14.99 7.28
C ILE A 33 9.38 14.95 8.72
N GLU A 34 8.81 15.77 9.61
CA GLU A 34 9.19 15.80 11.02
C GLU A 34 8.96 14.45 11.70
N VAL A 35 7.82 13.79 11.44
CA VAL A 35 7.53 12.46 11.99
C VAL A 35 8.51 11.42 11.45
N LEU A 36 8.78 11.41 10.15
CA LEU A 36 9.72 10.46 9.54
C LEU A 36 11.13 10.63 10.11
N ASP A 37 11.60 11.88 10.24
CA ASP A 37 12.91 12.21 10.81
C ASP A 37 13.02 11.77 12.26
N ARG A 38 12.01 12.10 13.09
CA ARG A 38 11.94 11.71 14.51
C ARG A 38 12.06 10.20 14.72
N HIS A 39 11.62 9.40 13.76
CA HIS A 39 11.67 7.94 13.80
C HIS A 39 12.80 7.33 12.97
N GLY A 40 13.71 8.13 12.38
CA GLY A 40 14.83 7.64 11.57
C GLY A 40 14.39 6.94 10.28
N ASN A 41 13.27 7.38 9.69
CA ASN A 41 12.58 6.70 8.59
C ASN A 41 12.61 7.47 7.26
N LEU A 42 13.36 8.57 7.15
CA LEU A 42 13.46 9.37 5.92
C LEU A 42 13.96 8.56 4.71
N ASP A 43 14.84 7.57 4.93
CA ASP A 43 15.37 6.70 3.86
C ASP A 43 14.55 5.42 3.65
N ARG A 44 13.42 5.28 4.38
CA ARG A 44 12.63 4.03 4.40
C ARG A 44 11.21 4.20 3.90
N PHE A 45 10.57 5.33 4.19
CA PHE A 45 9.17 5.56 3.85
C PHE A 45 8.99 6.92 3.17
N GLY A 46 7.94 7.01 2.36
CA GLY A 46 7.54 8.21 1.64
C GLY A 46 6.04 8.22 1.35
N LEU A 47 5.62 9.10 0.45
CA LEU A 47 4.22 9.25 0.06
C LEU A 47 3.94 8.64 -1.32
N CYS A 48 2.79 8.00 -1.44
CA CYS A 48 2.18 7.65 -2.70
C CYS A 48 0.77 8.24 -2.74
N LEU A 49 0.37 8.79 -3.89
CA LEU A 49 -0.99 9.29 -4.08
C LEU A 49 -1.95 8.10 -4.16
N LEU A 50 -2.97 8.06 -3.32
CA LEU A 50 -3.96 6.99 -3.33
C LEU A 50 -4.90 7.13 -4.54
N HIS A 51 -4.96 6.09 -5.37
CA HIS A 51 -5.85 5.99 -6.52
C HIS A 51 -6.10 4.51 -6.87
N ASP A 52 -7.19 4.22 -7.58
CA ASP A 52 -7.41 2.90 -8.17
C ASP A 52 -6.99 2.92 -9.66
N HIS A 53 -6.11 1.99 -10.07
CA HIS A 53 -5.81 1.77 -11.49
C HIS A 53 -6.93 0.99 -12.20
N PHE A 54 -7.64 0.14 -11.46
CA PHE A 54 -8.76 -0.68 -11.91
C PHE A 54 -9.53 -1.20 -10.68
N PRO A 55 -10.76 -1.70 -10.86
CA PRO A 55 -11.50 -2.34 -9.76
C PRO A 55 -10.73 -3.56 -9.22
N VAL A 56 -10.61 -3.64 -7.89
CA VAL A 56 -10.01 -4.78 -7.17
C VAL A 56 -11.08 -5.36 -6.24
N ALA A 57 -11.38 -6.66 -6.40
CA ALA A 57 -12.34 -7.35 -5.54
C ALA A 57 -11.78 -7.59 -4.13
N ALA A 58 -12.66 -7.93 -3.19
CA ALA A 58 -12.28 -8.17 -1.79
C ALA A 58 -11.27 -9.33 -1.61
N ASP A 59 -11.32 -10.33 -2.49
CA ASP A 59 -10.42 -11.48 -2.53
C ASP A 59 -9.19 -11.28 -3.44
N GLU A 60 -8.98 -10.05 -3.92
CA GLU A 60 -7.92 -9.67 -4.84
C GLU A 60 -6.95 -8.65 -4.24
N ILE A 61 -5.74 -8.60 -4.76
CA ILE A 61 -4.67 -7.67 -4.36
C ILE A 61 -3.85 -7.25 -5.57
N LEU A 62 -3.31 -6.02 -5.54
CA LEU A 62 -2.32 -5.60 -6.51
C LEU A 62 -0.97 -6.24 -6.17
N THR A 63 -0.33 -6.82 -7.17
CA THR A 63 1.03 -7.34 -7.06
C THR A 63 1.91 -6.63 -8.09
N GLU A 64 3.05 -6.10 -7.64
CA GLU A 64 4.09 -5.54 -8.51
C GLU A 64 5.28 -6.49 -8.65
N THR A 65 5.84 -6.55 -9.86
CA THR A 65 7.07 -7.26 -10.19
C THR A 65 8.00 -6.34 -10.98
N THR A 66 9.29 -6.40 -10.70
CA THR A 66 10.31 -5.61 -11.40
C THR A 66 11.03 -6.47 -12.44
N ASP A 67 11.07 -5.99 -13.69
CA ASP A 67 11.99 -6.49 -14.70
C ASP A 67 13.23 -5.57 -14.72
N HIS A 68 14.33 -6.08 -14.17
CA HIS A 68 15.58 -5.33 -14.05
C HIS A 68 16.30 -5.13 -15.39
N GLU A 69 16.13 -6.05 -16.35
CA GLU A 69 16.78 -5.97 -17.65
C GLU A 69 16.06 -4.94 -18.52
N ALA A 70 14.73 -5.06 -18.62
CA ALA A 70 13.91 -4.10 -19.36
C ALA A 70 13.75 -2.75 -18.62
N ARG A 71 14.12 -2.69 -17.33
CA ARG A 71 13.91 -1.55 -16.43
C ARG A 71 12.45 -1.12 -16.37
N THR A 72 11.55 -2.09 -16.21
CA THR A 72 10.11 -1.87 -16.14
C THR A 72 9.53 -2.40 -14.83
N LEU A 73 8.41 -1.82 -14.42
CA LEU A 73 7.60 -2.26 -13.30
C LEU A 73 6.26 -2.73 -13.86
N HIS A 74 5.85 -3.95 -13.52
CA HIS A 74 4.57 -4.51 -13.91
C HIS A 74 3.68 -4.64 -12.69
N THR A 75 2.46 -4.13 -12.78
CA THR A 75 1.44 -4.27 -11.74
C THR A 75 0.27 -5.08 -12.29
N ARG A 76 -0.20 -6.07 -11.53
CA ARG A 76 -1.34 -6.93 -11.90
C ARG A 76 -2.24 -7.24 -10.73
N VAL A 77 -3.48 -7.62 -11.01
CA VAL A 77 -4.40 -8.19 -10.01
C VAL A 77 -4.08 -9.66 -9.79
N GLU A 78 -4.02 -10.08 -8.54
CA GLU A 78 -3.96 -11.48 -8.15
C GLU A 78 -5.01 -11.82 -7.10
N LYS A 79 -5.41 -13.09 -7.04
CA LYS A 79 -6.19 -13.61 -5.90
C LYS A 79 -5.29 -13.69 -4.67
N LYS A 80 -5.76 -13.15 -3.54
CA LYS A 80 -5.05 -13.21 -2.25
C LYS A 80 -4.63 -14.63 -1.86
N SER A 81 -5.43 -15.63 -2.21
CA SER A 81 -5.14 -17.05 -1.94
C SER A 81 -4.00 -17.63 -2.79
N ARG A 82 -3.59 -16.95 -3.87
CA ARG A 82 -2.57 -17.42 -4.83
C ARG A 82 -1.27 -16.64 -4.75
N THR A 83 -1.30 -15.43 -4.21
CA THR A 83 -0.11 -14.59 -4.07
C THR A 83 0.88 -15.23 -3.09
N ARG A 84 2.14 -15.44 -3.52
CA ARG A 84 3.19 -16.10 -2.74
C ARG A 84 4.31 -15.11 -2.41
N HIS A 85 4.88 -15.21 -1.20
CA HIS A 85 6.09 -14.50 -0.76
C HIS A 85 6.17 -13.01 -1.12
N ASN A 86 5.20 -12.25 -0.63
CA ASN A 86 5.01 -10.87 -1.03
C ASN A 86 5.38 -9.89 0.12
N LYS A 87 6.10 -8.82 -0.21
CA LYS A 87 6.41 -7.76 0.74
C LYS A 87 5.45 -6.59 0.48
N PRO A 88 4.59 -6.21 1.44
CA PRO A 88 3.80 -4.99 1.31
C PRO A 88 4.69 -3.78 0.99
N SER A 89 4.31 -3.02 -0.03
CA SER A 89 5.02 -1.82 -0.47
C SER A 89 4.16 -0.56 -0.42
N GLN A 90 2.82 -0.72 -0.40
CA GLN A 90 1.90 0.40 -0.19
C GLN A 90 0.77 0.01 0.76
N TRP A 91 0.40 0.98 1.62
CA TRP A 91 -0.63 0.83 2.63
C TRP A 91 -1.59 2.02 2.58
N ARG A 92 -2.87 1.74 2.80
CA ARG A 92 -3.90 2.75 3.01
C ARG A 92 -4.29 2.74 4.49
N PHE A 93 -4.00 3.81 5.20
CA PHE A 93 -4.47 3.98 6.58
C PHE A 93 -5.99 4.13 6.61
N LEU A 94 -6.63 3.48 7.57
CA LEU A 94 -8.08 3.51 7.73
C LEU A 94 -8.49 4.62 8.70
N PRO A 95 -9.52 5.43 8.40
CA PRO A 95 -10.04 6.41 9.34
C PRO A 95 -10.76 5.72 10.51
N ASP A 96 -10.83 6.40 11.66
CA ASP A 96 -11.63 5.99 12.82
C ASP A 96 -11.30 4.60 13.41
N VAL A 97 -10.08 4.11 13.17
CA VAL A 97 -9.56 2.88 13.77
C VAL A 97 -8.81 3.16 15.07
N HIS A 98 -8.96 2.28 16.05
CA HIS A 98 -8.26 2.42 17.32
C HIS A 98 -6.77 2.15 17.13
N HIS A 99 -5.92 3.12 17.47
CA HIS A 99 -4.47 2.99 17.41
C HIS A 99 -3.92 2.59 18.78
N SER A 100 -3.42 1.36 18.89
CA SER A 100 -2.72 0.86 20.07
C SER A 100 -1.45 0.13 19.62
N ARG A 101 -0.33 0.37 20.33
CA ARG A 101 0.96 -0.29 20.04
C ARG A 101 0.89 -1.82 19.99
N ARG A 102 -0.14 -2.44 20.57
CA ARG A 102 -0.33 -3.91 20.55
C ARG A 102 -1.10 -4.38 19.31
N ASP A 103 -1.96 -3.54 18.74
CA ASP A 103 -2.90 -3.91 17.68
C ASP A 103 -2.43 -3.44 16.28
N GLU A 104 -1.43 -2.54 16.22
CA GLU A 104 -0.92 -1.95 14.98
C GLU A 104 -0.33 -2.95 13.97
N TYR A 105 0.11 -4.12 14.45
CA TYR A 105 0.62 -5.22 13.64
C TYR A 105 -0.37 -6.39 13.51
N ALA A 106 -1.54 -6.31 14.17
CA ALA A 106 -2.58 -7.33 14.13
C ALA A 106 -3.57 -7.14 12.96
N GLY A 107 -3.43 -6.06 12.18
CA GLY A 107 -4.14 -5.85 10.91
C GLY A 107 -5.16 -4.71 10.88
N ASP A 108 -5.24 -3.87 11.92
CA ASP A 108 -6.35 -2.92 12.06
C ASP A 108 -6.09 -1.46 11.62
N PRO A 109 -4.88 -0.86 11.68
CA PRO A 109 -4.75 0.55 11.35
C PRO A 109 -4.62 0.85 9.86
N TYR A 110 -4.37 -0.17 9.02
CA TYR A 110 -4.15 0.00 7.59
C TYR A 110 -4.54 -1.24 6.77
N GLU A 111 -4.88 -1.00 5.51
CA GLU A 111 -5.01 -2.01 4.47
C GLU A 111 -3.73 -2.06 3.63
N VAL A 112 -3.22 -3.26 3.33
CA VAL A 112 -2.18 -3.45 2.31
C VAL A 112 -2.85 -3.40 0.94
N ILE A 113 -2.47 -2.42 0.12
CA ILE A 113 -3.07 -2.20 -1.21
C ILE A 113 -2.19 -2.71 -2.35
N LEU A 114 -0.87 -2.69 -2.18
CA LEU A 114 0.10 -3.20 -3.14
C LEU A 114 1.18 -4.01 -2.42
N VAL A 115 1.51 -5.15 -3.02
CA VAL A 115 2.60 -6.00 -2.56
C VAL A 115 3.59 -6.20 -3.69
N CYS A 116 4.88 -6.22 -3.35
CA CYS A 116 5.95 -6.56 -4.25
C CYS A 116 6.24 -8.05 -4.18
N ASP A 117 6.37 -8.71 -5.34
CA ASP A 117 6.97 -10.04 -5.45
C ASP A 117 8.46 -9.91 -5.78
N PRO A 118 9.36 -10.04 -4.79
CA PRO A 118 10.79 -9.90 -4.98
C PRO A 118 11.44 -11.14 -5.62
N TYR A 119 10.71 -12.25 -5.77
CA TYR A 119 11.27 -13.53 -6.21
C TYR A 119 11.10 -13.79 -7.70
N SER A 120 10.14 -13.14 -8.36
CA SER A 120 9.92 -13.26 -9.81
C SER A 120 11.07 -12.70 -10.67
N GLY A 121 12.03 -11.98 -10.08
CA GLY A 121 13.23 -11.44 -10.74
C GLY A 121 14.58 -11.81 -10.11
N CYS A 122 14.59 -12.66 -9.06
CA CYS A 122 15.83 -13.14 -8.48
C CYS A 122 16.37 -14.32 -9.31
N PRO A 123 17.64 -14.32 -9.78
CA PRO A 123 18.24 -15.53 -10.27
C PRO A 123 18.15 -16.62 -9.19
N PRO A 124 17.97 -17.91 -9.56
CA PRO A 124 18.00 -18.99 -8.59
C PRO A 124 19.29 -18.88 -7.79
N ARG A 125 19.20 -18.99 -6.45
CA ARG A 125 20.38 -19.01 -5.59
C ARG A 125 21.28 -20.15 -6.07
N GLY A 126 22.41 -19.79 -6.67
CA GLY A 126 23.53 -20.71 -6.91
C GLY A 126 24.22 -21.06 -5.61
#